data_AF-A0A7C4TJK4-F1
#
_entry.id   AF-A0A7C4TJK4-F1
#
_cell.length_a   1.000
_cell.length_b   1.000
_cell.length_c   1.000
_cell.angle_alpha   90.00
_cell.angle_beta   90.00
_cell.angle_gamma   90.00
#
_symmetry.space_group_name_H-M   'P 1'
#
loop_
_entity.id
_entity.type
_entity.pdbx_description
1 polymer ?
#
loop_
_entity_poly.entity_id
_entity_poly.type
_entity_poly.pdbx_seq_one_letter_code
_entity_poly.pdbx_strand_id
1 'polypeptide(L)'
;MTENNNHNKNNKSFINPFSPQYPAVPKYFANRREQLDYFSKTIVSSAKIRPPAPNNFIVLGDWGMGKTSLLYKMREVALKELKDEIRAFCCYFWLDPLCCKDWDDFCLRFLTQLKKNYEASAGLREKLVKELS
;
A
#
# COMPACT_ATOMS: atom_id res chain seq x y z
N MET A 1 -35.44 -32.44 3.50
CA MET A 1 -34.67 -32.43 2.24
C MET A 1 -34.46 -30.97 1.88
N THR A 2 -33.28 -30.36 1.96
CA THR A 2 -31.92 -30.87 1.74
C THR A 2 -30.99 -30.15 2.71
N GLU A 3 -30.37 -30.89 3.63
CA GLU A 3 -29.24 -30.41 4.41
C GLU A 3 -28.02 -30.39 3.48
N ASN A 4 -27.52 -29.20 3.14
CA ASN A 4 -26.25 -29.07 2.44
C ASN A 4 -25.09 -29.22 3.44
N ASN A 5 -24.79 -30.48 3.73
CA ASN A 5 -23.58 -30.92 4.39
C ASN A 5 -22.40 -30.77 3.43
N ASN A 6 -21.49 -29.84 3.70
CA ASN A 6 -20.09 -29.90 3.25
C ASN A 6 -19.20 -28.91 4.04
N HIS A 7 -19.22 -29.00 5.38
CA HIS A 7 -18.11 -28.49 6.19
C HIS A 7 -17.05 -29.60 6.34
N ASN A 8 -16.20 -29.72 5.34
CA ASN A 8 -14.99 -30.54 5.43
C ASN A 8 -13.98 -29.83 6.36
N LYS A 9 -13.93 -30.27 7.62
CA LYS A 9 -13.07 -29.73 8.71
C LYS A 9 -11.56 -29.98 8.51
N ASN A 10 -11.13 -30.52 7.37
CA ASN A 10 -9.73 -30.88 7.09
C ASN A 10 -9.02 -30.04 6.01
N ASN A 11 -9.64 -28.99 5.48
CA ASN A 11 -8.94 -28.08 4.56
C ASN A 11 -8.08 -27.10 5.36
N LYS A 12 -6.75 -27.37 5.44
CA LYS A 12 -5.75 -26.30 5.60
C LYS A 12 -6.19 -25.14 4.71
N SER A 13 -6.36 -23.95 5.27
CA SER A 13 -6.80 -22.75 4.56
C SER A 13 -5.84 -22.44 3.41
N PHE A 14 -6.05 -23.08 2.27
CA PHE A 14 -5.39 -22.74 1.02
C PHE A 14 -6.02 -21.42 0.60
N ILE A 15 -5.44 -20.32 1.07
CA ILE A 15 -5.76 -18.98 0.57
C ILE A 15 -5.49 -19.06 -0.93
N ASN A 16 -6.54 -18.95 -1.74
CA ASN A 16 -6.39 -18.94 -3.19
C ASN A 16 -5.53 -17.71 -3.56
N PRO A 17 -4.28 -17.90 -4.01
CA PRO A 17 -3.41 -16.78 -4.33
C PRO A 17 -3.87 -16.00 -5.58
N PHE A 18 -4.84 -16.56 -6.32
CA PHE A 18 -5.47 -15.95 -7.49
C PHE A 18 -6.84 -15.33 -7.18
N SER A 19 -7.26 -15.27 -5.90
CA SER A 19 -8.49 -14.55 -5.53
C SER A 19 -8.31 -13.04 -5.77
N PRO A 20 -9.11 -12.40 -6.63
CA PRO A 20 -9.01 -10.96 -6.89
C PRO A 20 -9.32 -10.12 -5.64
N GLN A 21 -10.08 -10.69 -4.71
CA GLN A 21 -10.55 -10.02 -3.48
C GLN A 21 -9.47 -9.97 -2.40
N TYR A 22 -8.48 -10.87 -2.46
CA TYR A 22 -7.39 -10.97 -1.48
C TYR A 22 -6.07 -11.26 -2.20
N PRO A 23 -5.49 -10.28 -2.90
CA PRO A 23 -4.20 -10.47 -3.54
C PRO A 23 -3.18 -10.86 -2.48
N ALA A 24 -2.61 -12.06 -2.60
CA ALA A 24 -1.59 -12.54 -1.70
C ALA A 24 -0.39 -11.57 -1.71
N VAL A 25 0.19 -11.29 -0.55
CA VAL A 25 1.45 -10.53 -0.45
C VAL A 25 2.50 -11.31 -1.25
N PRO A 26 3.00 -10.76 -2.38
CA PRO A 26 3.74 -11.57 -3.33
C PRO A 26 5.15 -11.85 -2.79
N LYS A 27 5.45 -13.11 -2.44
CA LYS A 27 6.84 -13.56 -2.19
C LYS A 27 7.72 -13.39 -3.44
N TYR A 28 7.09 -13.45 -4.62
CA TYR A 28 7.72 -13.22 -5.91
C TYR A 28 6.89 -12.19 -6.68
N PHE A 29 7.51 -11.10 -7.10
CA PHE A 29 6.88 -10.05 -7.89
C PHE A 29 7.56 -9.98 -9.26
N ALA A 30 6.91 -10.55 -10.27
CA ALA A 30 7.49 -10.74 -11.60
C ALA A 30 7.10 -9.63 -12.58
N ASN A 31 7.94 -9.44 -13.60
CA ASN A 31 7.67 -8.67 -14.82
C ASN A 31 7.21 -7.21 -14.61
N ARG A 32 7.76 -6.52 -13.60
CA ARG A 32 7.50 -5.10 -13.30
C ARG A 32 8.78 -4.34 -12.93
N ARG A 33 9.92 -4.80 -13.45
CA ARG A 33 11.25 -4.31 -13.06
C ARG A 33 11.42 -2.83 -13.39
N GLU A 34 10.95 -2.40 -14.56
CA GLU A 34 11.05 -1.00 -15.01
C GLU A 34 10.26 -0.05 -14.09
N GLN A 35 9.04 -0.42 -13.72
CA GLN A 35 8.20 0.40 -12.85
C GLN A 35 8.80 0.51 -11.43
N LEU A 36 9.37 -0.58 -10.92
CA LEU A 36 10.02 -0.58 -9.62
C LEU A 36 11.34 0.21 -9.65
N ASP A 37 12.15 0.07 -10.70
CA ASP A 37 13.39 0.84 -10.86
C ASP A 37 13.12 2.35 -10.98
N TYR A 38 12.11 2.73 -11.76
CA TYR A 38 11.64 4.11 -11.83
C TYR A 38 11.21 4.64 -10.46
N PHE A 39 10.38 3.88 -9.73
CA PHE A 39 9.92 4.27 -8.40
C PHE A 39 11.08 4.43 -7.42
N SER A 40 11.99 3.46 -7.34
CA SER A 40 13.14 3.50 -6.43
C SER A 40 14.06 4.69 -6.69
N LYS A 41 14.39 4.96 -7.96
CA LYS A 41 15.20 6.14 -8.32
C LYS A 41 14.50 7.44 -7.96
N THR A 42 13.20 7.53 -8.25
CA THR A 42 12.40 8.73 -8.01
C THR A 42 12.26 9.02 -6.52
N ILE A 43 11.96 8.02 -5.68
CA ILE A 43 11.75 8.22 -4.25
C ILE A 43 13.06 8.59 -3.53
N VAL A 44 14.18 7.94 -3.88
CA VAL A 44 15.50 8.25 -3.32
C VAL A 44 15.94 9.65 -3.71
N SER A 45 15.75 10.03 -4.98
CA SER A 45 16.03 11.39 -5.45
C SER A 45 15.19 12.41 -4.69
N SER A 46 13.87 12.21 -4.64
CA SER A 46 12.93 13.14 -3.97
C SER A 46 13.26 13.34 -2.49
N ALA A 47 13.69 12.30 -1.79
CA ALA A 47 14.04 12.37 -0.36
C ALA A 47 15.32 13.20 -0.10
N LYS A 48 16.26 13.20 -1.06
CA LYS A 48 17.56 13.88 -0.95
C LYS A 48 17.52 15.36 -1.37
N ILE A 49 16.53 15.77 -2.17
CA ILE A 49 16.41 17.16 -2.63
C ILE A 49 16.11 18.10 -1.45
N ARG A 50 16.75 19.28 -1.47
CA ARG A 50 16.55 20.39 -0.53
C ARG A 50 16.35 21.68 -1.36
N PRO A 51 15.18 22.33 -1.30
CA PRO A 51 13.98 22.02 -0.49
C PRO A 51 13.24 20.76 -0.98
N PRO A 52 12.45 20.07 -0.12
CA PRO A 52 11.69 18.90 -0.53
C PRO A 52 10.76 19.22 -1.72
N ALA A 53 10.85 18.43 -2.79
CA ALA A 53 9.99 18.54 -3.96
C ALA A 53 9.13 17.26 -4.08
N PRO A 54 7.80 17.35 -3.87
CA PRO A 54 6.94 16.18 -3.99
C PRO A 54 6.79 15.77 -5.46
N ASN A 55 6.86 14.47 -5.71
CA ASN A 55 6.65 13.89 -7.03
C ASN A 55 5.32 13.12 -7.04
N ASN A 56 4.48 13.44 -8.02
CA ASN A 56 3.22 12.76 -8.27
C ASN A 56 3.36 11.84 -9.49
N PHE A 57 2.87 10.62 -9.38
CA PHE A 57 2.82 9.68 -10.50
C PHE A 57 1.50 8.90 -10.51
N ILE A 58 1.18 8.33 -11.67
CA ILE A 58 -0.01 7.50 -11.87
C ILE A 58 0.39 6.15 -12.45
N VAL A 59 -0.27 5.08 -12.00
CA VAL A 59 -0.09 3.72 -12.54
C VAL A 59 -1.28 3.40 -13.45
N LEU A 60 -1.03 3.36 -14.75
CA LEU A 60 -2.03 3.06 -15.77
C LEU A 60 -1.97 1.57 -16.18
N GLY A 61 -3.11 1.03 -16.63
CA GLY A 61 -3.21 -0.31 -17.16
C GLY A 61 -4.61 -0.91 -17.00
N ASP A 62 -4.87 -2.01 -17.68
CA ASP A 62 -6.19 -2.65 -17.70
C ASP A 62 -6.57 -3.27 -16.35
N TRP A 63 -7.85 -3.60 -16.21
CA TRP A 63 -8.35 -4.32 -15.05
C TRP A 63 -7.65 -5.68 -14.90
N GLY A 64 -7.36 -6.10 -13.66
CA GLY A 64 -6.64 -7.34 -13.39
C GLY A 64 -5.13 -7.34 -13.63
N MET A 65 -4.53 -6.28 -14.19
CA MET A 65 -3.09 -6.20 -14.50
C MET A 65 -2.15 -6.09 -13.28
N GLY A 66 -2.70 -6.12 -12.06
CA GLY A 66 -1.91 -6.08 -10.83
C GLY A 66 -1.44 -4.69 -10.39
N LYS A 67 -2.14 -3.61 -10.77
CA LYS A 67 -1.82 -2.23 -10.36
C LYS A 67 -1.77 -2.08 -8.83
N THR A 68 -2.79 -2.60 -8.14
CA THR A 68 -2.84 -2.61 -6.67
C THR A 68 -1.69 -3.40 -6.05
N SER A 69 -1.39 -4.59 -6.61
CA SER A 69 -0.26 -5.40 -6.16
C SER A 69 1.08 -4.70 -6.37
N LEU A 70 1.22 -3.92 -7.45
CA LEU A 70 2.40 -3.08 -7.70
C LEU A 70 2.56 -2.00 -6.64
N LEU A 71 1.48 -1.31 -6.25
CA LEU A 71 1.53 -0.33 -5.15
C LEU A 71 2.00 -1.01 -3.86
N TYR A 72 1.45 -2.17 -3.51
CA TYR A 72 1.89 -2.95 -2.35
C TYR A 72 3.38 -3.29 -2.38
N LYS A 73 3.90 -3.67 -3.54
CA LYS A 73 5.34 -3.91 -3.69
C LYS A 73 6.16 -2.63 -3.56
N MET A 74 5.72 -1.50 -4.11
CA MET A 74 6.40 -0.20 -3.97
C MET A 74 6.52 0.23 -2.50
N ARG A 75 5.48 0.01 -1.68
CA ARG A 75 5.56 0.24 -0.23
C ARG A 75 6.57 -0.68 0.44
N GLU A 76 6.60 -1.96 0.08
CA GLU A 76 7.60 -2.88 0.62
C GLU A 76 9.03 -2.42 0.28
N VAL A 77 9.25 -1.99 -0.97
CA VAL A 77 10.53 -1.42 -1.41
C VAL A 77 10.90 -0.21 -0.56
N ALA A 78 9.99 0.74 -0.37
CA ALA A 78 10.25 1.96 0.41
C ALA A 78 10.53 1.68 1.90
N LEU A 79 9.78 0.75 2.51
CA LEU A 79 9.87 0.48 3.96
C LEU A 79 10.96 -0.51 4.35
N LYS A 80 11.27 -1.49 3.48
CA LYS A 80 12.19 -2.59 3.80
C LYS A 80 13.47 -2.56 2.98
N GLU A 81 13.35 -2.42 1.66
CA GLU A 81 14.50 -2.55 0.74
C GLU A 81 15.36 -1.29 0.75
N LEU A 82 14.74 -0.11 0.82
CA LEU A 82 15.42 1.20 0.84
C LEU A 82 15.57 1.80 2.25
N LYS A 83 15.35 1.01 3.30
CA LYS A 83 15.34 1.48 4.70
C LYS A 83 16.65 2.18 5.12
N ASP A 84 17.76 1.79 4.51
CA ASP A 84 19.11 2.28 4.84
C ASP A 84 19.44 3.56 4.03
N GLU A 85 18.69 3.84 2.96
CA GLU A 85 18.87 5.03 2.11
C GLU A 85 17.90 6.15 2.45
N ILE A 86 16.65 5.81 2.80
CA ILE A 86 15.59 6.77 3.10
C ILE A 86 14.81 6.34 4.33
N ARG A 87 14.35 7.34 5.09
CA ARG A 87 13.33 7.14 6.10
C ARG A 87 11.97 7.45 5.49
N ALA A 88 11.09 6.46 5.48
CA ALA A 88 9.81 6.53 4.79
C ALA A 88 8.64 6.38 5.76
N PHE A 89 7.59 7.15 5.51
CA PHE A 89 6.25 6.94 6.04
C PHE A 89 5.34 6.64 4.86
N CYS A 90 4.62 5.53 4.92
CA CYS A 90 3.72 5.09 3.87
C CYS A 90 2.32 4.89 4.43
N CYS A 91 1.33 5.49 3.77
CA CYS A 91 -0.08 5.32 4.05
C CYS A 91 -0.82 4.98 2.76
N TYR A 92 -1.75 4.04 2.83
CA TYR A 92 -2.74 3.85 1.77
C TYR A 92 -4.04 4.52 2.14
N PHE A 93 -4.61 5.22 1.17
CA PHE A 93 -5.93 5.80 1.30
C PHE A 93 -6.77 5.36 0.10
N TRP A 94 -7.86 4.68 0.39
CA TRP A 94 -8.78 4.19 -0.63
C TRP A 94 -9.85 5.23 -0.89
N LEU A 95 -10.06 5.51 -2.17
CA LEU A 95 -11.17 6.36 -2.61
C LEU A 95 -12.34 5.46 -2.97
N ASP A 96 -13.49 5.77 -2.39
CA ASP A 96 -14.78 5.19 -2.73
C ASP A 96 -15.80 6.33 -2.89
N PRO A 97 -16.93 6.12 -3.60
CA PRO A 97 -17.89 7.18 -3.85
C PRO A 97 -18.48 7.83 -2.60
N LEU A 98 -18.57 7.12 -1.47
CA LEU A 98 -19.06 7.68 -0.21
C LEU A 98 -18.01 8.60 0.44
N CYS A 99 -16.74 8.24 0.31
CA CYS A 99 -15.62 9.05 0.78
C CYS A 99 -15.47 10.37 0.01
N CYS A 100 -15.82 10.38 -1.27
CA CYS A 100 -15.65 11.53 -2.16
C CYS A 100 -16.92 12.40 -2.31
N LYS A 101 -17.92 12.24 -1.43
CA LYS A 101 -19.20 12.94 -1.55
C LYS A 101 -19.09 14.43 -1.26
N ASP A 102 -18.32 14.78 -0.23
CA ASP A 102 -18.04 16.15 0.16
C ASP A 102 -16.64 16.27 0.78
N TRP A 103 -16.14 17.50 0.87
CA TRP A 103 -14.78 17.79 1.30
C TRP A 103 -14.55 17.47 2.78
N ASP A 104 -15.55 17.71 3.63
CA ASP A 104 -15.44 17.51 5.07
C ASP A 104 -15.40 16.02 5.41
N ASP A 105 -16.26 15.21 4.79
CA ASP A 105 -16.27 13.75 4.89
C ASP A 105 -14.96 13.15 4.37
N PHE A 106 -14.45 13.66 3.23
CA PHE A 106 -13.14 13.25 2.70
C PHE A 106 -12.03 13.53 3.71
N CYS A 107 -11.94 14.76 4.22
CA CYS A 107 -10.90 15.17 5.16
C CYS A 107 -10.98 14.35 6.46
N LEU A 108 -12.18 14.18 7.02
CA LEU A 108 -12.39 13.41 8.24
C LEU A 108 -11.97 11.95 8.06
N ARG A 109 -12.36 11.31 6.96
CA ARG A 109 -11.99 9.92 6.64
C ARG A 109 -10.49 9.79 6.38
N PHE A 110 -9.90 10.71 5.62
CA PHE A 110 -8.47 10.73 5.34
C PHE A 110 -7.66 10.83 6.62
N LEU A 111 -7.94 11.81 7.47
CA LEU A 111 -7.23 12.00 8.74
C LEU A 111 -7.42 10.79 9.69
N THR A 112 -8.63 10.25 9.76
CA THR A 112 -8.92 9.05 10.57
C THR A 112 -8.14 7.83 10.09
N GLN A 113 -8.06 7.61 8.78
CA GLN A 113 -7.28 6.51 8.22
C GLN A 113 -5.78 6.75 8.34
N LEU A 114 -5.29 7.97 8.13
CA LEU A 114 -3.89 8.34 8.27
C LEU A 114 -3.35 8.04 9.68
N LYS A 115 -4.18 8.26 10.72
CA LYS A 115 -3.84 7.94 12.11
C LYS A 115 -3.81 6.43 12.41
N LYS A 116 -4.55 5.60 11.65
CA LYS A 116 -4.73 4.17 11.91
C LYS A 116 -3.89 3.26 11.01
N ASN A 117 -3.73 3.62 9.74
CA ASN A 117 -3.30 2.74 8.65
C ASN A 117 -2.00 3.20 7.99
N TYR A 118 -1.01 3.57 8.81
CA TYR A 118 0.31 3.89 8.33
C TYR A 118 1.33 2.83 8.72
N GLU A 119 2.37 2.68 7.90
CA GLU A 119 3.60 2.01 8.28
C GLU A 119 4.77 2.96 8.05
N ALA A 120 5.77 2.88 8.91
CA ALA A 120 6.96 3.72 8.81
C ALA A 120 8.22 2.87 8.97
N SER A 121 9.29 3.30 8.32
CA SER A 121 10.63 2.79 8.60
C SER A 121 11.01 3.05 10.06
N ALA A 122 11.89 2.22 10.63
CA ALA A 122 12.29 2.31 12.03
C ALA A 122 12.67 3.74 12.47
N GLY A 123 12.24 4.13 13.67
CA GLY A 123 12.54 5.44 14.28
C GLY A 123 11.59 6.60 13.93
N LEU A 124 10.71 6.46 12.93
CA LEU A 124 9.72 7.52 12.61
C LEU A 124 8.44 7.45 13.44
N ARG A 125 8.08 6.26 13.93
CA ARG A 125 6.79 6.01 14.59
C ARG A 125 6.61 6.84 15.86
N GLU A 126 7.62 6.89 16.72
CA GLU A 126 7.59 7.66 17.97
C GLU A 126 7.48 9.16 17.70
N LYS A 127 8.21 9.66 16.70
CA LYS A 127 8.14 11.07 16.28
C LYS A 127 6.75 11.41 15.74
N LEU A 128 6.15 10.54 14.94
CA LEU A 128 4.81 10.76 14.39
C LEU A 128 3.71 10.71 15.45
N VAL A 129 3.79 9.80 16.43
CA VAL A 129 2.83 9.77 17.53
C VAL A 129 2.86 11.09 18.32
N LYS A 130 4.06 11.66 18.53
CA LYS A 130 4.19 12.96 19.21
C LYS A 130 3.56 14.13 18.44
N GLU A 131 3.65 14.14 17.11
CA GLU A 131 3.13 15.23 16.27
C GLU A 131 1.64 15.08 15.91
N LEU A 132 1.08 13.86 15.97
CA LEU A 132 -0.31 13.55 15.57
C LEU A 132 -1.30 13.37 16.73
N SER A 133 -0.80 13.35 17.97
CA SER A 133 -1.59 13.35 19.21
C SER A 133 -1.98 14.77 19.61
#